data_AF-A0AAV5T995-F1
#
_entry.id   AF-A0AAV5T995-F1
#
_cell.length_a   1.000
_cell.length_b   1.000
_cell.length_c   1.000
_cell.angle_alpha   90.00
_cell.angle_beta   90.00
_cell.angle_gamma   90.00
#
_symmetry.space_group_name_H-M   'P 1'
#
loop_
_entity.id
_entity.type
_entity.pdbx_description
1 polymer ?
#
loop_
_entity_poly.entity_id
_entity_poly.type
_entity_poly.pdbx_seq_one_letter_code
_entity_poly.pdbx_strand_id
1 'polypeptide(L)'
;MRACDHERFFESCPDKIDKVKIIRYYNDHEAGMERICREVREHLDRSNKGDRRFFKLVKPTDYEFLALIGLALWNYEISNVNEKLLLLSLRNRAMIMRELYSYYAQQGKLDYAERIGQIYCVLVYFQSSVLKIDEDFQMFLLQGVYKEHFEIKFGRLCAINDK
;
A
#
# COMPACT_ATOMS: atom_id res chain seq x y z
N MET A 1 20.95 3.34 12.26
CA MET A 1 22.13 3.78 13.04
C MET A 1 23.27 3.75 12.04
N ARG A 2 24.22 4.69 12.02
CA ARG A 2 25.31 4.55 11.03
C ARG A 2 26.21 3.37 11.45
N ALA A 3 26.92 2.72 10.53
CA ALA A 3 27.80 1.59 10.84
C ALA A 3 28.76 1.84 12.04
N CYS A 4 29.24 3.08 12.21
CA CYS A 4 30.06 3.49 13.37
C CYS A 4 29.34 3.46 14.73
N ASP A 5 28.01 3.53 14.76
CA ASP A 5 27.23 3.49 15.99
C ASP A 5 27.12 2.05 16.52
N HIS A 6 27.14 1.04 15.63
CA HIS A 6 27.13 -0.37 16.01
C HIS A 6 28.44 -0.79 16.68
N GLU A 7 29.58 -0.31 16.17
CA GLU A 7 30.90 -0.59 16.77
C GLU A 7 30.97 -0.09 18.22
N ARG A 8 30.55 1.16 18.46
CA ARG A 8 30.51 1.76 19.80
C ARG A 8 29.55 1.06 20.76
N PHE A 9 28.40 0.59 20.26
CA PHE A 9 27.39 -0.08 21.10
C PHE A 9 27.90 -1.40 21.71
N PHE A 10 28.75 -2.14 20.98
CA PHE A 10 29.31 -3.43 21.43
C PHE A 10 30.67 -3.33 22.12
N GLU A 11 31.24 -2.13 22.30
CA GLU A 11 32.53 -1.94 23.01
C GLU A 11 32.48 -2.53 24.43
N SER A 12 31.39 -2.32 25.15
CA SER A 12 31.14 -2.82 26.51
C SER A 12 30.74 -4.30 26.63
N CYS A 13 30.67 -5.06 25.53
CA CYS A 13 30.32 -6.49 25.59
C CYS A 13 31.51 -7.38 26.03
N PRO A 14 31.25 -8.45 26.80
CA PRO A 14 32.28 -9.43 27.20
C PRO A 14 32.99 -10.10 26.02
N ASP A 15 34.28 -10.42 26.17
CA ASP A 15 35.14 -11.00 25.11
C ASP A 15 34.69 -12.36 24.56
N LYS A 16 33.75 -13.02 25.25
CA LYS A 16 33.16 -14.29 24.80
C LYS A 16 32.15 -14.12 23.65
N ILE A 17 31.80 -12.88 23.32
CA ILE A 17 30.86 -12.55 22.25
C ILE A 17 31.65 -12.14 21.00
N ASP A 18 31.41 -12.83 19.89
CA ASP A 18 32.00 -12.49 18.59
C ASP A 18 31.35 -11.22 18.01
N LYS A 19 31.88 -10.07 18.44
CA LYS A 19 31.41 -8.73 18.05
C LYS A 19 31.48 -8.52 16.53
N VAL A 20 32.51 -9.05 15.88
CA VAL A 20 32.74 -8.91 14.43
C VAL A 20 31.63 -9.60 13.65
N LYS A 21 31.26 -10.83 14.04
CA LYS A 21 30.16 -11.57 13.40
C LYS A 21 28.81 -10.87 13.60
N ILE A 22 28.56 -10.31 14.78
CA ILE A 22 27.33 -9.57 15.08
C ILE A 22 27.25 -8.28 14.27
N ILE A 23 28.31 -7.46 14.25
CA ILE A 23 28.36 -6.20 13.50
C ILE A 23 28.19 -6.44 12.00
N ARG A 24 28.90 -7.44 11.45
CA ARG A 24 28.76 -7.82 10.04
C ARG A 24 27.33 -8.23 9.69
N TYR A 25 26.70 -9.03 10.55
CA TYR A 25 25.31 -9.43 10.38
C TYR A 25 24.33 -8.25 10.38
N TYR A 26 24.49 -7.28 11.29
CA TYR A 26 23.64 -6.08 11.32
C TYR A 26 23.84 -5.19 10.09
N ASN A 27 25.09 -5.01 9.65
CA ASN A 27 25.39 -4.21 8.47
C ASN A 27 24.85 -4.86 7.18
N ASP A 28 25.01 -6.17 7.02
CA ASP A 28 24.46 -6.92 5.88
C ASP A 28 22.92 -6.87 5.88
N HIS A 29 22.29 -6.90 7.07
CA HIS A 29 20.84 -6.76 7.24
C HIS A 29 20.33 -5.34 6.91
N GLU A 30 21.01 -4.29 7.36
CA GLU A 30 20.65 -2.89 7.06
C GLU A 30 20.76 -2.63 5.55
N ALA A 31 21.84 -3.09 4.91
CA ALA A 31 22.02 -3.02 3.47
C ALA A 31 20.99 -3.87 2.67
N GLY A 32 20.51 -4.97 3.25
CA GLY A 32 19.37 -5.74 2.73
C GLY A 32 18.08 -4.93 2.73
N MET A 33 17.71 -4.35 3.88
CA MET A 33 16.50 -3.54 4.03
C MET A 33 16.50 -2.30 3.14
N GLU A 34 17.64 -1.62 2.97
CA GLU A 34 17.75 -0.49 2.06
C GLU A 34 17.52 -0.87 0.60
N ARG A 35 17.98 -2.07 0.18
CA ARG A 35 17.70 -2.59 -1.17
C ARG A 35 16.20 -2.83 -1.37
N ILE A 36 15.55 -3.48 -0.40
CA ILE A 36 14.12 -3.79 -0.44
C ILE A 36 13.28 -2.50 -0.47
N CYS A 37 13.56 -1.56 0.44
CA CYS A 37 12.85 -0.29 0.49
C CYS A 37 12.99 0.51 -0.81
N ARG A 38 14.16 0.43 -1.46
CA ARG A 38 14.39 1.06 -2.77
C ARG A 38 13.58 0.38 -3.86
N GLU A 39 13.60 -0.95 -3.95
CA GLU A 39 12.83 -1.69 -4.97
C GLU A 39 11.32 -1.46 -4.83
N VAL A 40 10.79 -1.52 -3.61
CA VAL A 40 9.38 -1.18 -3.31
C VAL A 40 9.07 0.25 -3.74
N ARG A 41 9.96 1.21 -3.43
CA ARG A 41 9.76 2.62 -3.82
C ARG A 41 9.76 2.80 -5.33
N GLU A 42 10.73 2.21 -6.04
CA GLU A 42 10.82 2.26 -7.50
C GLU A 42 9.62 1.60 -8.17
N HIS A 43 9.10 0.53 -7.56
CA HIS A 43 7.90 -0.14 -8.01
C HIS A 43 6.66 0.75 -7.85
N LEU A 44 6.44 1.30 -6.65
CA LEU A 44 5.36 2.25 -6.37
C LEU A 44 5.44 3.48 -7.27
N ASP A 45 6.65 4.02 -7.51
CA ASP A 45 6.85 5.16 -8.41
C ASP A 45 6.48 4.85 -9.85
N ARG A 46 6.75 3.62 -10.34
CA ARG A 46 6.32 3.18 -11.66
C ARG A 46 4.79 3.09 -11.74
N SER A 47 4.15 2.53 -10.72
CA SER A 47 2.69 2.44 -10.65
C SER A 47 2.04 3.84 -10.60
N ASN A 48 2.55 4.71 -9.73
CA ASN A 48 2.12 6.10 -9.56
C ASN A 48 2.24 6.92 -10.86
N LYS A 49 3.22 6.63 -11.73
CA LYS A 49 3.35 7.32 -13.03
C LYS A 49 2.17 6.99 -13.96
N GLY A 50 1.62 5.77 -13.91
CA GLY A 50 0.42 5.38 -14.66
C GLY A 50 -0.81 6.12 -14.14
N ASP A 51 -1.02 6.05 -12.84
CA ASP A 51 -2.11 6.72 -12.10
C ASP A 51 -2.17 8.22 -12.38
N ARG A 52 -1.01 8.90 -12.30
CA ARG A 52 -0.91 10.34 -12.57
C ARG A 52 -1.24 10.69 -14.02
N ARG A 53 -0.93 9.83 -14.99
CA ARG A 53 -1.29 10.08 -16.41
C ARG A 53 -2.80 10.01 -16.59
N PHE A 54 -3.45 9.01 -15.99
CA PHE A 54 -4.91 8.86 -16.06
C PHE A 54 -5.65 10.04 -15.43
N PHE A 55 -5.21 10.50 -14.25
CA PHE A 55 -5.76 11.71 -13.62
C PHE A 55 -5.55 12.98 -14.47
N LYS A 56 -4.38 13.14 -15.09
CA LYS A 56 -4.09 14.28 -15.97
C LYS A 56 -4.92 14.28 -17.26
N LEU A 57 -5.31 13.11 -17.74
CA LEU A 57 -6.15 12.97 -18.92
C LEU A 57 -7.61 13.30 -18.60
N VAL A 58 -8.15 12.69 -17.53
CA VAL A 58 -9.57 12.83 -17.17
C VAL A 58 -9.87 14.15 -16.47
N LYS A 59 -8.90 14.70 -15.73
CA LYS A 59 -9.00 15.96 -14.97
C LYS A 59 -10.32 16.05 -14.18
N PRO A 60 -10.53 15.16 -13.20
CA PRO A 60 -11.74 15.23 -12.38
C PRO A 60 -11.81 16.56 -11.63
N THR A 61 -13.00 17.12 -11.49
CA THR A 61 -13.23 18.23 -10.56
C THR A 61 -13.08 17.76 -9.11
N ASP A 62 -12.98 18.69 -8.16
CA ASP A 62 -12.89 18.33 -6.74
C ASP A 62 -14.09 17.47 -6.29
N TYR A 63 -15.29 17.77 -6.82
CA TYR A 63 -16.49 17.00 -6.54
C TYR A 63 -16.44 15.58 -7.11
N GLU A 64 -16.00 15.44 -8.37
CA GLU A 64 -15.81 14.15 -9.03
C GLU A 64 -14.72 13.32 -8.33
N PHE A 65 -13.67 13.98 -7.85
CA PHE A 65 -12.58 13.35 -7.10
C PHE A 65 -13.04 12.83 -5.73
N LEU A 66 -13.84 13.61 -4.99
CA LEU A 66 -14.43 13.16 -3.73
C LEU A 66 -15.37 11.96 -3.94
N ALA A 67 -16.16 12.00 -5.01
CA ALA A 67 -17.02 10.86 -5.37
C ALA A 67 -16.20 9.62 -5.74
N LEU A 68 -15.10 9.76 -6.46
CA LEU A 68 -14.16 8.66 -6.74
C LEU A 68 -13.65 8.01 -5.45
N ILE A 69 -13.22 8.81 -4.48
CA ILE A 69 -12.75 8.32 -3.17
C ILE A 69 -13.88 7.58 -2.46
N GLY A 70 -15.08 8.16 -2.40
CA GLY A 70 -16.23 7.53 -1.77
C GLY A 70 -16.61 6.20 -2.43
N LEU A 71 -16.60 6.14 -3.76
CA LEU A 71 -16.88 4.92 -4.52
C LEU A 71 -15.80 3.85 -4.30
N ALA A 72 -14.53 4.24 -4.23
CA ALA A 72 -13.42 3.35 -3.93
C ALA A 72 -13.49 2.80 -2.50
N LEU A 73 -13.87 3.64 -1.53
CA LEU A 73 -14.01 3.26 -0.12
C LEU A 73 -15.13 2.24 0.10
N TRP A 74 -16.29 2.48 -0.51
CA TRP A 74 -17.44 1.57 -0.42
C TRP A 74 -17.38 0.42 -1.43
N ASN A 75 -16.18 0.02 -1.84
CA ASN A 75 -16.01 -1.11 -2.75
C ASN A 75 -16.32 -2.43 -2.03
N TYR A 76 -17.31 -3.16 -2.53
CA TYR A 76 -17.75 -4.45 -1.97
C TYR A 76 -17.15 -5.66 -2.72
N GLU A 77 -16.41 -5.44 -3.81
CA GLU A 77 -15.91 -6.51 -4.68
C GLU A 77 -14.62 -7.17 -4.16
N ILE A 78 -13.95 -6.58 -3.17
CA ILE A 78 -12.61 -6.98 -2.72
C ILE A 78 -12.65 -7.92 -1.48
N SER A 79 -13.81 -8.21 -0.87
CA SER A 79 -13.84 -9.01 0.36
C SER A 79 -15.06 -9.92 0.49
N ASN A 80 -14.95 -10.95 1.33
CA ASN A 80 -16.08 -11.71 1.86
C ASN A 80 -16.89 -10.82 2.84
N VAL A 81 -17.58 -9.83 2.28
CA VAL A 81 -18.34 -8.84 3.03
C VAL A 81 -19.61 -9.50 3.59
N ASN A 82 -19.87 -9.35 4.89
CA ASN A 82 -21.14 -9.82 5.45
C ASN A 82 -22.33 -9.06 4.83
N GLU A 83 -23.52 -9.67 4.82
CA GLU A 83 -24.70 -9.13 4.12
C GLU A 83 -25.06 -7.70 4.58
N LYS A 84 -24.93 -7.40 5.87
CA LYS A 84 -25.21 -6.08 6.43
C LYS A 84 -24.28 -5.00 5.86
N LEU A 85 -22.99 -5.29 5.78
CA LEU A 85 -22.00 -4.37 5.23
C LEU A 85 -22.14 -4.23 3.72
N LEU A 86 -22.52 -5.29 3.01
CA LEU A 86 -22.84 -5.24 1.58
C LEU A 86 -24.01 -4.26 1.31
N LEU A 87 -25.10 -4.38 2.07
CA LEU A 87 -26.25 -3.48 1.95
C LEU A 87 -25.87 -2.03 2.23
N LEU A 88 -25.02 -1.78 3.22
CA LEU A 88 -24.50 -0.44 3.51
C LEU A 88 -23.66 0.11 2.36
N SER A 89 -22.74 -0.69 1.81
CA SER A 89 -21.91 -0.31 0.67
C SER A 89 -22.75 0.02 -0.56
N LEU A 90 -23.74 -0.82 -0.90
CA LEU A 90 -24.66 -0.58 -2.02
C LEU A 90 -25.45 0.71 -1.82
N ARG A 91 -26.01 0.92 -0.63
CA ARG A 91 -26.76 2.15 -0.29
C ARG A 91 -25.87 3.39 -0.43
N ASN A 92 -24.66 3.36 0.12
CA ASN A 92 -23.76 4.51 0.09
C ASN A 92 -23.28 4.83 -1.32
N ARG A 93 -22.94 3.83 -2.13
CA ARG A 93 -22.61 4.02 -3.55
C ARG A 93 -23.78 4.61 -4.33
N ALA A 94 -25.01 4.13 -4.10
CA ALA A 94 -26.19 4.68 -4.75
C ALA A 94 -26.42 6.16 -4.38
N MET A 95 -26.20 6.55 -3.12
CA MET A 95 -26.26 7.95 -2.71
C MET A 95 -25.20 8.80 -3.40
N ILE A 96 -23.93 8.37 -3.43
CA ILE A 96 -22.86 9.08 -4.12
C ILE A 96 -23.19 9.30 -5.59
N MET A 97 -23.71 8.26 -6.27
CA MET A 97 -24.11 8.36 -7.67
C MET A 97 -25.25 9.33 -7.91
N ARG A 98 -26.25 9.35 -7.01
CA ARG A 98 -27.35 10.30 -7.08
C ARG A 98 -26.86 11.74 -6.90
N GLU A 99 -25.96 11.98 -5.94
CA GLU A 99 -25.35 13.29 -5.72
C GLU A 99 -24.51 13.73 -6.91
N LEU A 100 -23.78 12.82 -7.56
CA LEU A 100 -23.03 13.11 -8.78
C LEU A 100 -23.95 13.51 -9.93
N TYR A 101 -25.07 12.80 -10.10
CA TYR A 101 -26.09 13.12 -11.08
C TYR A 101 -26.71 14.51 -10.83
N SER A 102 -27.10 14.80 -9.59
CA SER A 102 -27.63 16.11 -9.20
C SER A 102 -26.62 17.24 -9.44
N TYR A 103 -25.34 17.01 -9.14
CA TYR A 103 -24.26 17.95 -9.44
C TYR A 103 -24.18 18.26 -10.94
N TYR A 104 -24.19 17.24 -11.82
CA TYR A 104 -24.13 17.50 -13.26
C TYR A 104 -25.37 18.20 -13.80
N ALA A 105 -26.56 17.86 -13.28
CA ALA A 105 -27.80 18.53 -13.64
C ALA A 105 -27.75 20.03 -13.28
N GLN A 106 -27.24 20.37 -12.09
CA GLN A 106 -27.05 21.77 -11.66
C GLN A 106 -26.04 22.53 -12.53
N GLN A 107 -25.04 21.85 -13.06
CA GLN A 107 -24.04 22.42 -13.98
C GLN A 107 -24.53 22.53 -15.43
N GLY A 108 -25.78 22.15 -15.72
CA GLY A 108 -26.36 22.20 -17.06
C GLY A 108 -25.74 21.21 -18.05
N LYS A 109 -25.04 20.17 -17.58
CA LYS A 109 -24.46 19.14 -18.45
C LYS A 109 -25.54 18.13 -18.86
N LEU A 110 -25.95 18.19 -20.12
CA LEU A 110 -26.94 17.27 -20.70
C LEU A 110 -26.36 15.86 -20.95
N ASP A 111 -25.09 15.77 -21.38
CA ASP A 111 -24.38 14.50 -21.63
C ASP A 111 -23.50 14.07 -20.43
N TYR A 112 -24.11 14.01 -19.25
CA TYR A 112 -23.39 13.62 -18.03
C TYR A 112 -22.98 12.13 -18.02
N ALA A 113 -23.67 11.28 -18.78
CA ALA A 113 -23.42 9.84 -18.82
C ALA A 113 -22.00 9.52 -19.33
N GLU A 114 -21.53 10.20 -20.36
CA GLU A 114 -20.16 10.07 -20.86
C GLU A 114 -19.15 10.42 -19.77
N ARG A 115 -19.38 11.54 -19.08
CA ARG A 115 -18.49 11.99 -18.00
C ARG A 115 -18.47 11.00 -16.84
N ILE A 116 -19.62 10.49 -16.42
CA ILE A 116 -19.72 9.43 -15.41
C ILE A 116 -18.92 8.20 -15.84
N GLY A 117 -19.05 7.79 -17.11
CA GLY A 117 -18.28 6.68 -17.67
C GLY A 117 -16.77 6.89 -17.54
N GLN A 118 -16.28 8.08 -17.92
CA GLN A 118 -14.86 8.43 -17.78
C GLN A 118 -14.38 8.35 -16.32
N ILE A 119 -15.19 8.85 -15.37
CA ILE A 119 -14.90 8.77 -13.94
C ILE A 119 -14.88 7.29 -13.49
N TYR A 120 -15.81 6.45 -13.94
CA TYR A 120 -15.80 5.02 -13.63
C TYR A 120 -14.59 4.29 -14.20
N CYS A 121 -14.14 4.63 -15.41
CA CYS A 121 -12.91 4.07 -15.96
C CYS A 121 -11.70 4.34 -15.06
N VAL A 122 -11.63 5.54 -14.47
CA VAL A 122 -10.59 5.90 -13.49
C VAL A 122 -10.70 5.03 -12.24
N LEU A 123 -11.91 4.83 -11.70
CA LEU A 123 -12.15 3.98 -10.54
C LEU A 123 -11.68 2.53 -10.77
N VAL A 124 -12.11 1.92 -11.88
CA VAL A 124 -11.75 0.54 -12.24
C VAL A 124 -10.25 0.40 -12.46
N TYR A 125 -9.62 1.41 -13.06
CA TYR A 125 -8.17 1.45 -13.21
C TYR A 125 -7.46 1.43 -11.87
N PHE A 126 -7.88 2.24 -10.88
CA PHE A 126 -7.27 2.20 -9.54
C PHE A 126 -7.50 0.90 -8.80
N GLN A 127 -8.70 0.34 -8.88
CA GLN A 127 -8.97 -0.97 -8.30
C GLN A 127 -8.00 -2.02 -8.86
N SER A 128 -7.79 -2.00 -10.18
CA SER A 128 -6.84 -2.89 -10.85
C SER A 128 -5.38 -2.63 -10.45
N SER A 129 -5.00 -1.36 -10.25
CA SER A 129 -3.66 -0.95 -9.80
C SER A 129 -3.37 -1.44 -8.38
N VAL A 130 -4.34 -1.34 -7.48
CA VAL A 130 -4.23 -1.82 -6.09
C VAL A 130 -4.07 -3.34 -6.04
N LEU A 131 -4.80 -4.09 -6.87
CA LEU A 131 -4.64 -5.56 -6.94
C LEU A 131 -3.23 -5.97 -7.37
N LYS A 132 -2.64 -5.27 -8.35
CA LYS A 132 -1.25 -5.53 -8.74
C LYS A 132 -0.26 -5.26 -7.60
N ILE A 133 -0.45 -4.14 -6.89
CA ILE A 133 0.38 -3.81 -5.73
C ILE A 133 0.30 -4.94 -4.68
N ASP A 134 -0.90 -5.50 -4.43
CA ASP A 134 -1.07 -6.63 -3.52
C ASP A 134 -0.33 -7.89 -4.01
N GLU A 135 -0.45 -8.23 -5.30
CA GLU A 135 0.32 -9.32 -5.93
C GLU A 135 1.83 -9.12 -5.79
N ASP A 136 2.32 -7.90 -5.98
CA ASP A 136 3.73 -7.56 -5.81
C ASP A 136 4.18 -7.71 -4.36
N PHE A 137 3.33 -7.34 -3.39
CA PHE A 137 3.58 -7.61 -1.97
C PHE A 137 3.69 -9.10 -1.69
N GLN A 138 2.82 -9.93 -2.26
CA GLN A 138 2.92 -11.39 -2.13
C GLN A 138 4.20 -11.93 -2.76
N MET A 139 4.64 -11.38 -3.89
CA MET A 139 5.91 -11.74 -4.51
C MET A 139 7.11 -11.41 -3.62
N PHE A 140 7.12 -10.23 -2.98
CA PHE A 140 8.14 -9.91 -2.00
C PHE A 140 8.12 -10.89 -0.81
N LEU A 141 6.94 -11.27 -0.30
CA LEU A 141 6.82 -12.29 0.76
C LEU A 141 7.44 -13.62 0.33
N LEU A 142 7.16 -14.10 -0.88
CA LEU A 142 7.69 -15.36 -1.42
C LEU A 142 9.20 -15.35 -1.59
N GLN A 143 9.77 -14.22 -1.99
CA GLN A 143 11.22 -14.06 -2.14
C GLN A 143 11.98 -14.07 -0.79
N GLY A 144 11.28 -14.25 0.33
CA GLY A 144 11.90 -14.31 1.66
C GLY A 144 12.32 -12.94 2.19
N VAL A 145 12.07 -11.87 1.42
CA VAL A 145 12.31 -10.47 1.75
C VAL A 145 11.84 -10.16 3.16
N TYR A 146 10.67 -10.66 3.58
CA TYR A 146 10.16 -10.41 4.93
C TYR A 146 10.44 -11.53 5.93
N LYS A 147 10.68 -12.77 5.46
CA LYS A 147 10.86 -13.95 6.32
C LYS A 147 12.22 -13.96 7.01
N GLU A 148 13.28 -13.55 6.29
CA GLU A 148 14.58 -13.30 6.90
C GLU A 148 14.53 -12.14 7.92
N HIS A 149 13.57 -11.22 7.82
CA HIS A 149 13.49 -10.03 8.66
C HIS A 149 12.58 -10.15 9.91
N PHE A 150 11.52 -10.97 9.87
CA PHE A 150 10.60 -11.13 11.01
C PHE A 150 11.02 -12.22 12.01
N GLU A 151 11.68 -13.30 11.56
CA GLU A 151 12.18 -14.34 12.48
C GLU A 151 13.25 -13.81 13.45
N ILE A 152 13.96 -12.73 13.08
CA ILE A 152 14.98 -12.07 13.89
C ILE A 152 14.39 -11.35 15.11
N LYS A 153 13.16 -10.82 14.99
CA LYS A 153 12.56 -10.00 16.06
C LYS A 153 11.81 -10.82 17.12
N PHE A 154 11.33 -12.02 16.77
CA PHE A 154 10.55 -12.87 17.68
C PHE A 154 11.21 -14.20 18.05
N GLY A 155 12.15 -14.73 17.25
CA GLY A 155 12.84 -15.99 17.55
C GLY A 155 13.79 -15.94 18.76
N ARG A 156 14.15 -14.76 19.26
CA ARG A 156 15.05 -14.60 20.43
C ARG A 156 14.37 -14.31 21.76
N LEU A 157 13.05 -14.08 21.79
CA LEU A 157 12.32 -14.01 23.07
C LEU A 157 12.04 -15.41 23.63
N CYS A 158 11.91 -16.44 22.78
CA CYS A 158 11.66 -17.81 23.23
C CYS A 158 12.94 -18.58 23.61
N ALA A 159 14.13 -18.18 23.14
CA ALA A 159 15.39 -18.90 23.42
C ALA A 159 16.07 -18.50 24.74
N ILE A 160 15.50 -17.56 25.51
CA ILE A 160 16.06 -17.10 26.80
C ILE A 160 15.36 -17.76 28.01
N ASN A 161 14.24 -18.46 27.81
CA ASN A 161 13.46 -19.06 28.90
C ASN A 161 13.65 -20.57 29.11
N ASP A 162 14.57 -21.23 28.40
CA ASP A 162 14.90 -22.65 28.63
C ASP A 162 16.23 -22.80 29.41
N LYS A 163 16.30 -22.18 30.59
CA LYS A 163 17.25 -22.54 31.65
C LYS A 163 16.63 -22.43 33.04
#